data_AF-A0A520HIS6-F1
#
_entry.id   AF-A0A520HIS6-F1
#
_cell.length_a   1.000
_cell.length_b   1.000
_cell.length_c   1.000
_cell.angle_alpha   90.00
_cell.angle_beta   90.00
_cell.angle_gamma   90.00
#
_symmetry.space_group_name_H-M   'P 1'
#
loop_
_entity.id
_entity.type
_entity.pdbx_description
1 polymer ?
#
loop_
_entity_poly.entity_id
_entity_poly.type
_entity_poly.pdbx_seq_one_letter_code
_entity_poly.pdbx_strand_id
1 'polypeptide(L)'
;MNKILVANRGEIALRIMRSAKEMGIKTVAVFSEADRPALHVRYADEAICIGPAAASQSYLVSEKIIEACKITGADAIHPGYGFLSENAGFARAVKAAGLIFIGPEPEAMEIMGNKLSAKAAALAW
;
A
#
# COMPACT_ATOMS: atom_id res chain seq x y z
N MET A 1 14.71 -0.87 -7.80
CA MET A 1 13.74 -1.19 -6.72
C MET A 1 14.02 -2.61 -6.28
N ASN A 2 14.41 -2.78 -5.03
CA ASN A 2 14.95 -4.03 -4.47
C ASN A 2 14.07 -4.59 -3.35
N LYS A 3 13.32 -3.74 -2.64
CA LYS A 3 12.39 -4.15 -1.58
C LYS A 3 11.11 -3.33 -1.64
N ILE A 4 9.95 -3.98 -1.54
CA ILE A 4 8.65 -3.30 -1.47
C ILE A 4 7.88 -3.69 -0.22
N LEU A 5 7.11 -2.74 0.33
CA LEU A 5 6.13 -2.98 1.38
C LEU A 5 4.75 -3.10 0.76
N VAL A 6 4.00 -4.14 1.14
CA VAL A 6 2.61 -4.33 0.70
C VAL A 6 1.67 -3.83 1.78
N ALA A 7 1.04 -2.68 1.54
CA ALA A 7 0.13 -2.01 2.47
C ALA A 7 -1.29 -2.59 2.41
N ASN A 8 -1.39 -3.91 2.51
CA ASN A 8 -2.65 -4.65 2.46
C ASN A 8 -2.52 -5.99 3.22
N ARG A 9 -3.58 -6.80 3.24
CA ARG A 9 -3.65 -8.09 3.95
C ARG A 9 -4.34 -9.16 3.11
N GLY A 10 -4.27 -10.40 3.58
CA GLY A 10 -5.02 -11.51 2.97
C GLY A 10 -4.51 -11.89 1.58
N GLU A 11 -5.42 -12.31 0.70
CA GLU A 11 -5.09 -12.82 -0.63
C GLU A 11 -4.32 -11.79 -1.47
N ILE A 12 -4.76 -10.53 -1.51
CA ILE A 12 -4.13 -9.54 -2.39
C ILE A 12 -2.68 -9.27 -1.99
N ALA A 13 -2.38 -9.32 -0.68
CA ALA A 13 -1.01 -9.19 -0.22
C ALA A 13 -0.14 -10.36 -0.73
N LEU A 14 -0.63 -11.59 -0.66
CA LEU A 14 0.05 -12.77 -1.23
C LEU A 14 0.21 -12.63 -2.75
N ARG A 15 -0.83 -12.20 -3.45
CA ARG A 15 -0.84 -12.03 -4.91
C ARG A 15 0.25 -11.06 -5.37
N ILE A 16 0.42 -9.93 -4.69
CA ILE A 16 1.45 -8.94 -4.97
C ILE A 16 2.84 -9.49 -4.65
N MET A 17 3.00 -10.05 -3.44
CA MET A 17 4.31 -10.56 -2.99
C MET A 17 4.80 -11.71 -3.88
N ARG A 18 3.90 -12.56 -4.39
CA ARG A 18 4.26 -13.61 -5.33
C ARG A 18 4.94 -13.06 -6.58
N SER A 19 4.35 -12.06 -7.23
CA SER A 19 4.95 -11.45 -8.42
C SER A 19 6.26 -10.72 -8.09
N ALA A 20 6.33 -10.02 -6.95
CA ALA A 20 7.56 -9.38 -6.51
C ALA A 20 8.69 -10.41 -6.33
N LYS A 21 8.41 -11.55 -5.70
CA LYS A 21 9.37 -12.65 -5.51
C LYS A 21 9.79 -13.30 -6.83
N GLU A 22 8.87 -13.50 -7.77
CA GLU A 22 9.18 -13.99 -9.13
C GLU A 22 10.15 -13.06 -9.88
N MET A 23 10.15 -11.76 -9.53
CA MET A 23 11.06 -10.75 -10.06
C MET A 23 12.34 -10.55 -9.22
N GLY A 24 12.54 -11.33 -8.16
CA GLY A 24 13.68 -11.19 -7.25
C GLY A 24 13.63 -9.97 -6.31
N ILE A 25 12.45 -9.36 -6.14
CA ILE A 25 12.23 -8.21 -5.26
C ILE A 25 11.83 -8.70 -3.87
N LYS A 26 12.50 -8.20 -2.82
CA LYS A 26 12.17 -8.53 -1.42
C LYS A 26 10.85 -7.90 -1.00
N THR A 27 10.15 -8.57 -0.09
CA THR A 27 8.77 -8.22 0.29
C THR A 27 8.64 -8.01 1.80
N VAL A 28 7.94 -6.94 2.17
CA VAL A 28 7.55 -6.63 3.54
C VAL A 28 6.03 -6.67 3.65
N ALA A 29 5.51 -7.49 4.56
CA ALA A 29 4.10 -7.47 4.93
C ALA A 29 3.86 -6.57 6.15
N VAL A 30 2.79 -5.77 6.10
CA VAL A 30 2.25 -5.15 7.31
C VAL A 30 1.12 -6.00 7.88
N PHE A 31 0.94 -5.96 9.19
CA PHE A 31 -0.16 -6.67 9.85
C PHE A 31 -0.67 -5.96 11.11
N SER A 32 -1.96 -6.10 11.37
CA SER A 32 -2.52 -5.75 12.69
C SER A 32 -2.23 -6.87 13.69
N GLU A 33 -2.33 -6.59 14.99
CA GLU A 33 -2.12 -7.59 16.05
C GLU A 33 -2.94 -8.88 15.84
N ALA A 34 -4.18 -8.76 15.38
CA ALA A 34 -5.06 -9.89 15.09
C ALA A 34 -4.60 -10.72 13.88
N ASP A 35 -3.84 -10.12 12.96
CA ASP A 35 -3.40 -10.74 11.71
C ASP A 35 -2.02 -11.37 11.82
N ARG A 36 -1.39 -11.34 13.00
CA ARG A 36 -0.10 -11.98 13.24
C ARG A 36 0.01 -13.43 12.72
N PRO A 37 -1.03 -14.30 12.84
CA PRO A 37 -0.93 -15.66 12.30
C PRO A 37 -1.25 -15.78 10.80
N ALA A 38 -1.63 -14.69 10.12
CA ALA A 38 -2.15 -14.74 8.76
C ALA A 38 -1.11 -15.19 7.73
N LEU A 39 -1.58 -15.79 6.64
CA LEU A 39 -0.72 -16.37 5.60
C LEU A 39 0.19 -15.33 4.92
N HIS A 40 -0.30 -14.12 4.66
CA HIS A 40 0.51 -13.08 4.02
C HIS A 40 1.71 -12.68 4.91
N VAL A 41 1.53 -12.66 6.23
CA VAL A 41 2.61 -12.39 7.19
C VAL A 41 3.69 -13.46 7.11
N ARG A 42 3.29 -14.74 7.07
CA ARG A 42 4.23 -15.87 6.98
C ARG A 42 4.92 -16.00 5.63
N TYR A 43 4.31 -15.47 4.58
CA TYR A 43 4.82 -15.57 3.21
C TYR A 43 5.87 -14.50 2.87
N ALA A 44 5.77 -13.33 3.49
CA ALA A 44 6.70 -12.22 3.28
C ALA A 44 8.12 -12.54 3.73
N ASP A 45 9.12 -11.84 3.19
CA ASP A 45 10.51 -11.97 3.64
C ASP A 45 10.74 -11.28 4.99
N GLU A 46 9.95 -10.25 5.28
CA GLU A 46 9.93 -9.50 6.53
C GLU A 46 8.49 -9.08 6.83
N ALA A 47 8.13 -8.93 8.11
CA ALA A 47 6.82 -8.45 8.49
C ALA A 47 6.87 -7.54 9.71
N ILE A 48 6.03 -6.50 9.72
CA ILE A 48 5.97 -5.50 10.79
C ILE A 48 4.54 -5.25 11.26
N CYS A 49 4.38 -5.19 12.59
CA CYS A 49 3.09 -4.90 13.22
C CYS A 49 2.80 -3.40 13.11
N ILE A 50 1.61 -3.04 12.64
CA ILE A 50 1.15 -1.65 12.48
C ILE A 50 0.03 -1.29 13.46
N GLY A 51 -0.15 -2.08 14.52
CA GLY A 51 -1.02 -1.75 15.65
C GLY A 51 -2.27 -2.63 15.79
N PRO A 52 -3.32 -2.14 16.46
CA PRO A 52 -4.46 -2.95 16.88
C PRO A 52 -5.29 -3.53 15.74
N ALA A 53 -6.15 -4.49 16.08
CA ALA A 53 -7.00 -5.22 15.13
C ALA A 53 -7.87 -4.34 14.21
N ALA A 54 -8.35 -3.20 14.71
CA ALA A 54 -9.19 -2.30 13.92
C ALA A 54 -8.40 -1.66 12.77
N ALA A 55 -8.90 -1.77 11.54
CA ALA A 55 -8.23 -1.20 10.37
C ALA A 55 -8.06 0.33 10.47
N SER A 56 -9.02 1.04 11.09
CA SER A 56 -8.94 2.48 11.38
C SER A 56 -7.78 2.86 12.31
N GLN A 57 -7.21 1.90 13.03
CA GLN A 57 -6.05 2.08 13.92
C GLN A 57 -4.79 1.37 13.39
N SER A 58 -4.88 0.69 12.25
CA SER A 58 -3.78 -0.05 11.62
C SER A 58 -3.70 0.27 10.12
N TYR A 59 -4.33 -0.54 9.25
CA TYR A 59 -4.18 -0.46 7.79
C TYR A 59 -4.61 0.87 7.14
N LEU A 60 -5.48 1.63 7.80
CA LEU A 60 -5.97 2.94 7.33
C LEU A 60 -5.18 4.11 7.93
N VAL A 61 -4.14 3.85 8.73
CA VAL A 61 -3.30 4.90 9.33
C VAL A 61 -2.07 5.09 8.45
N SER A 62 -2.15 6.06 7.54
CA SER A 62 -1.10 6.43 6.57
C SER A 62 0.29 6.52 7.18
N GLU A 63 0.40 7.20 8.32
CA GLU A 63 1.66 7.47 9.02
C GLU A 63 2.35 6.17 9.42
N LYS A 64 1.59 5.19 9.92
CA LYS A 64 2.13 3.89 10.33
C LYS A 64 2.64 3.08 9.15
N ILE A 65 1.99 3.17 7.99
CA ILE A 65 2.44 2.48 6.78
C ILE A 65 3.74 3.09 6.25
N ILE A 66 3.82 4.43 6.23
CA ILE A 66 5.04 5.13 5.81
C ILE A 66 6.19 4.87 6.79
N GLU A 67 5.93 4.90 8.09
CA GLU A 67 6.91 4.57 9.12
C GLU A 67 7.39 3.12 8.99
N ALA A 68 6.48 2.16 8.81
CA ALA A 68 6.82 0.76 8.56
C ALA A 68 7.72 0.59 7.33
N CYS A 69 7.46 1.33 6.26
CA CYS A 69 8.28 1.31 5.04
C CYS A 69 9.70 1.82 5.32
N LYS A 70 9.82 2.92 6.07
CA LYS A 70 11.12 3.49 6.48
C LYS A 70 11.90 2.56 7.40
N ILE A 71 11.27 1.98 8.42
CA ILE A 71 11.91 1.07 9.39
C ILE A 71 12.47 -0.17 8.68
N THR A 72 11.70 -0.74 7.75
CA THR A 72 12.07 -1.97 7.05
C THR A 72 12.98 -1.72 5.84
N GLY A 73 13.23 -0.45 5.50
CA GLY A 73 14.08 -0.04 4.38
C GLY A 73 13.51 -0.46 3.02
N ALA A 74 12.19 -0.47 2.87
CA ALA A 74 11.55 -0.70 1.58
C ALA A 74 11.61 0.57 0.71
N ASP A 75 11.79 0.40 -0.59
CA ASP A 75 11.90 1.49 -1.57
C ASP A 75 10.52 2.04 -1.97
N ALA A 76 9.48 1.21 -1.84
CA ALA A 76 8.16 1.49 -2.37
C ALA A 76 7.04 0.83 -1.57
N ILE A 77 5.84 1.39 -1.72
CA ILE A 77 4.60 0.88 -1.14
C ILE A 77 3.66 0.46 -2.26
N HIS A 78 3.23 -0.79 -2.23
CA HIS A 78 2.15 -1.30 -3.06
C HIS A 78 0.86 -1.38 -2.22
N PRO A 79 -0.20 -0.61 -2.53
CA PRO A 79 -1.40 -0.56 -1.70
C PRO A 79 -2.38 -1.71 -1.98
N GLY A 80 -2.26 -2.38 -3.13
CA GLY A 80 -3.25 -3.37 -3.57
C GLY A 80 -4.55 -2.67 -3.94
N TYR A 81 -5.69 -3.17 -3.45
CA TYR A 81 -7.00 -2.56 -3.63
C TYR A 81 -7.69 -2.30 -2.28
N GLY A 82 -8.68 -1.40 -2.26
CA GLY A 82 -9.30 -0.95 -1.02
C GLY A 82 -8.28 -0.23 -0.10
N PHE A 83 -8.62 -0.08 1.18
CA PHE A 83 -7.82 0.68 2.15
C PHE A 83 -7.33 2.03 1.61
N LEU A 84 -6.01 2.21 1.48
CA LEU A 84 -5.38 3.46 1.07
C LEU A 84 -5.05 3.51 -0.44
N SER A 85 -5.46 2.51 -1.23
CA SER A 85 -5.10 2.41 -2.66
C SER A 85 -5.61 3.56 -3.53
N GLU A 86 -6.74 4.15 -3.16
CA GLU A 86 -7.37 5.27 -3.88
C GLU A 86 -7.37 6.57 -3.04
N ASN A 87 -6.48 6.64 -2.04
CA ASN A 87 -6.34 7.82 -1.20
C ASN A 87 -5.23 8.73 -1.75
N ALA A 88 -5.61 9.79 -2.48
CA ALA A 88 -4.68 10.76 -3.05
C ALA A 88 -3.77 11.42 -2.00
N GLY A 89 -4.30 11.67 -0.79
CA GLY A 89 -3.54 12.21 0.33
C GLY A 89 -2.42 11.25 0.77
N PHE A 90 -2.71 9.95 0.85
CA PHE A 90 -1.72 8.92 1.14
C PHE A 90 -0.66 8.84 0.05
N ALA A 91 -1.07 8.78 -1.23
CA ALA A 91 -0.13 8.73 -2.35
C ALA A 91 0.83 9.94 -2.36
N ARG A 92 0.34 11.16 -2.07
CA ARG A 92 1.18 12.35 -1.86
C ARG A 92 2.12 12.21 -0.67
N ALA A 93 1.62 11.72 0.47
CA ALA A 93 2.44 11.53 1.66
C ALA A 93 3.58 10.52 1.44
N VAL A 94 3.32 9.43 0.71
CA VAL A 94 4.33 8.45 0.30
C VAL A 94 5.42 9.10 -0.54
N LYS A 95 5.04 9.87 -1.58
CA LYS A 95 6.00 10.59 -2.44
C LYS A 95 6.80 11.64 -1.66
N ALA A 96 6.14 12.41 -0.79
CA ALA A 96 6.78 13.41 0.07
C ALA A 96 7.77 12.77 1.06
N ALA A 97 7.56 11.51 1.44
CA ALA A 97 8.47 10.73 2.26
C ALA A 97 9.68 10.15 1.48
N GLY A 98 9.81 10.45 0.18
CA GLY A 98 10.88 9.94 -0.69
C GLY A 98 10.68 8.49 -1.12
N LEU A 99 9.47 7.95 -0.97
CA LEU A 99 9.11 6.57 -1.31
C LEU A 99 8.36 6.52 -2.63
N ILE A 100 8.44 5.39 -3.33
CA ILE A 100 7.65 5.16 -4.55
C ILE A 100 6.26 4.64 -4.16
N PHE A 101 5.21 5.28 -4.65
CA PHE A 101 3.84 4.75 -4.58
C PHE A 101 3.55 3.95 -5.85
N ILE A 102 3.28 2.64 -5.72
CA ILE A 102 2.96 1.77 -6.86
C ILE A 102 1.46 1.84 -7.13
N GLY A 103 1.04 2.82 -7.91
CA GLY A 103 -0.36 3.06 -8.26
C GLY A 103 -0.51 4.33 -9.12
N PRO A 104 -1.75 4.82 -9.32
CA PRO A 104 -1.96 6.04 -10.11
C PRO A 104 -1.43 7.29 -9.41
N GLU A 105 -1.27 8.36 -10.20
CA GLU A 105 -0.93 9.68 -9.69
C GLU A 105 -2.06 10.24 -8.80
N PRO A 106 -1.74 10.98 -7.71
CA PRO A 106 -2.76 11.56 -6.82
C PRO A 106 -3.80 12.41 -7.56
N GLU A 107 -3.37 13.16 -8.56
CA GLU A 107 -4.23 14.03 -9.37
C GLU A 107 -5.23 13.20 -10.18
N ALA A 108 -4.79 12.05 -10.72
CA ALA A 108 -5.67 11.13 -11.42
C ALA A 108 -6.71 10.52 -10.48
N MET A 109 -6.33 10.17 -9.24
CA MET A 109 -7.26 9.67 -8.23
C MET A 109 -8.35 10.71 -7.89
N GLU A 110 -7.99 11.99 -7.75
CA GLU A 110 -8.95 13.05 -7.43
C GLU A 110 -9.92 13.31 -8.58
N ILE A 111 -9.41 13.39 -9.81
CA ILE A 111 -10.23 13.59 -11.01
C ILE A 111 -11.24 12.45 -11.14
N MET A 112 -10.80 11.20 -11.00
CA MET A 112 -11.63 10.03 -11.20
C MET A 112 -12.55 9.72 -10.01
N GLY A 113 -12.15 10.12 -8.80
CA GLY A 113 -12.96 9.96 -7.58
C GLY A 113 -14.16 10.90 -7.49
N ASN A 114 -14.16 12.00 -8.25
CA ASN A 114 -15.29 12.91 -8.33
C ASN A 114 -16.11 12.69 -9.61
N LYS A 115 -17.40 12.39 -9.42
CA LYS A 115 -18.34 12.03 -10.50
C LYS A 115 -18.44 13.09 -11.61
N LEU A 116 -18.41 14.38 -11.27
CA LEU A 116 -18.54 15.47 -12.25
C LEU A 116 -17.23 15.66 -13.03
N SER A 117 -16.09 15.71 -12.33
CA SER A 117 -14.78 15.83 -12.98
C SER A 117 -14.46 14.61 -13.84
N ALA A 118 -14.80 13.40 -13.39
CA ALA A 118 -14.60 12.18 -14.17
C ALA A 118 -15.38 12.20 -15.49
N LYS A 119 -16.65 12.66 -15.45
CA LYS A 119 -17.45 12.81 -16.67
C LYS A 119 -16.84 13.86 -17.61
N ALA A 120 -16.40 14.99 -17.07
CA ALA A 120 -15.76 16.04 -17.87
C ALA A 120 -14.46 15.53 -18.51
N ALA A 121 -13.63 14.82 -17.75
CA ALA A 121 -12.39 14.22 -18.24
C ALA A 121 -12.68 13.24 -19.39
N ALA A 122 -13.66 12.35 -19.26
CA ALA A 122 -13.98 11.38 -20.31
C ALA A 122 -14.48 12.00 -21.63
N LEU A 123 -15.11 13.19 -21.57
CA LEU A 123 -15.57 13.92 -22.76
C LEU A 123 -14.46 14.74 -23.43
N ALA A 124 -13.32 14.92 -22.77
CA ALA A 124 -12.17 15.68 -23.27
C ALA A 124 -11.17 14.81 -24.06
N TRP A 125 -11.49 13.52 -24.27
CA TRP A 125 -10.73 12.57 -25.08
C TRP A 125 -11.35 12.45 -26.47
#